data_AF-A0A7V8IZA7-F1
#
_entry.id   AF-A0A7V8IZA7-F1
#
_cell.length_a   1.000
_cell.length_b   1.000
_cell.length_c   1.000
_cell.angle_alpha   90.00
_cell.angle_beta   90.00
_cell.angle_gamma   90.00
#
_symmetry.space_group_name_H-M   'P 1'
#
loop_
_entity.id
_entity.type
_entity.pdbx_description
1 polymer ?
#
loop_
_entity_poly.entity_id
_entity_poly.type
_entity_poly.pdbx_seq_one_letter_code
_entity_poly.pdbx_strand_id
1 'polypeptide(L)'
;MSNFGGERAERMRDSLALDRLRALAEFYRLVWSDADRRQPGFDELQKELAVKRRIPSVEAMVGTYNIFSAGLSTLPLENVACPVLVAHGTGDGVSPLDRAAETVKRIPRSRLVPVDGAGHVPFLTFPEKCREILRDFWSNPASR
;
A
#
# COMPACT_ATOMS: atom_id res chain seq x y z
N MET A 1 -13.13 -3.17 17.69
CA MET A 1 -11.94 -3.33 16.82
C MET A 1 -12.46 -3.70 15.44
N SER A 2 -12.58 -2.71 14.57
CA SER A 2 -13.34 -2.81 13.33
C SER A 2 -12.53 -3.55 12.27
N ASN A 3 -13.06 -4.65 11.74
CA ASN A 3 -12.46 -5.45 10.67
C ASN A 3 -12.52 -4.75 9.29
N PHE A 4 -12.42 -3.41 9.28
CA PHE A 4 -12.88 -2.52 8.22
C PHE A 4 -12.23 -2.79 6.86
N GLY A 5 -10.99 -3.29 6.85
CA GLY A 5 -10.28 -3.61 5.62
C GLY A 5 -10.50 -5.05 5.11
N GLY A 6 -10.93 -5.99 5.96
CA GLY A 6 -11.22 -7.37 5.54
C GLY A 6 -12.53 -7.43 4.74
N GLU A 7 -13.60 -6.91 5.33
CA GLU A 7 -14.92 -6.85 4.69
C GLU A 7 -14.91 -6.05 3.38
N ARG A 8 -14.05 -5.01 3.29
CA ARG A 8 -13.90 -4.24 2.06
C ARG A 8 -13.23 -5.05 0.96
N ALA A 9 -12.18 -5.81 1.28
CA ALA A 9 -11.50 -6.67 0.31
C ALA A 9 -12.43 -7.78 -0.19
N GLU A 10 -13.26 -8.36 0.68
CA GLU A 10 -14.29 -9.34 0.30
C GLU A 10 -15.33 -8.73 -0.65
N ARG A 11 -15.87 -7.54 -0.33
CA ARG A 11 -16.79 -6.83 -1.24
C ARG A 11 -16.17 -6.54 -2.61
N MET A 12 -14.90 -6.12 -2.64
CA MET A 12 -14.19 -5.87 -3.90
C MET A 12 -13.97 -7.16 -4.69
N ARG A 13 -13.67 -8.28 -4.01
CA ARG A 13 -13.58 -9.61 -4.65
C ARG A 13 -14.91 -10.03 -5.26
N ASP A 14 -16.01 -9.88 -4.54
CA ASP A 14 -17.33 -10.29 -5.02
C ASP A 14 -17.78 -9.45 -6.23
N SER A 15 -17.38 -8.17 -6.28
CA SER A 15 -17.64 -7.27 -7.41
C SER A 15 -16.98 -7.70 -8.73
N LEU A 16 -15.93 -8.54 -8.68
CA LEU A 16 -15.24 -9.04 -9.88
C LEU A 16 -16.16 -9.88 -10.77
N ALA A 17 -17.11 -10.60 -10.17
CA ALA A 17 -18.08 -11.42 -10.89
C ALA A 17 -19.12 -10.57 -11.62
N LEU A 18 -19.39 -9.36 -11.13
CA LEU A 18 -20.35 -8.43 -11.70
C LEU A 18 -19.74 -7.61 -12.84
N ASP A 19 -18.61 -6.93 -12.59
CA ASP A 19 -17.91 -6.12 -13.57
C ASP A 19 -16.44 -5.96 -13.19
N ARG A 20 -15.60 -6.84 -13.75
CA ARG A 20 -14.15 -6.87 -13.47
C ARG A 20 -13.41 -5.60 -13.88
N LEU A 21 -13.85 -4.92 -14.95
CA LEU A 21 -13.17 -3.73 -15.44
C LEU A 21 -13.48 -2.53 -14.53
N ARG A 22 -14.74 -2.43 -14.10
CA ARG A 22 -15.13 -1.46 -13.09
C ARG A 22 -14.43 -1.71 -11.75
N ALA A 23 -14.40 -2.96 -11.27
CA ALA A 23 -13.71 -3.30 -10.03
C ALA A 23 -12.21 -2.95 -10.10
N LEU A 24 -11.56 -3.20 -11.23
CA LEU A 24 -10.17 -2.80 -11.46
C LEU A 24 -10.01 -1.26 -11.48
N ALA A 25 -10.92 -0.54 -12.13
CA ALA A 25 -10.91 0.92 -12.12
C ALA A 25 -11.09 1.50 -10.71
N GLU A 26 -12.01 0.95 -9.93
CA GLU A 26 -12.23 1.32 -8.53
C GLU A 26 -10.99 1.06 -7.68
N PHE A 27 -10.35 -0.11 -7.81
CA PHE A 27 -9.08 -0.39 -7.15
C PHE A 27 -8.01 0.68 -7.46
N TYR A 28 -7.83 1.04 -8.73
CA TYR A 28 -6.86 2.06 -9.10
C TYR A 28 -7.19 3.46 -8.59
N ARG A 29 -8.45 3.79 -8.29
CA ARG A 29 -8.79 5.05 -7.63
C ARG A 29 -8.28 5.09 -6.19
N LEU A 30 -8.20 3.95 -5.52
CA LEU A 30 -7.73 3.82 -4.14
C LEU A 30 -6.21 3.92 -3.99
N VAL A 31 -5.48 3.62 -5.06
CA VAL A 31 -4.02 3.71 -5.08
C VAL A 31 -3.55 5.15 -4.85
N TRP A 32 -4.32 6.13 -5.31
CA TRP A 32 -3.92 7.54 -5.30
C TRP A 32 -4.77 8.35 -4.32
N SER A 33 -4.11 9.13 -3.49
CA SER A 33 -4.74 10.16 -2.67
C SER A 33 -4.96 11.45 -3.47
N ASP A 34 -5.66 12.41 -2.87
CA ASP A 34 -5.79 13.74 -3.48
C ASP A 34 -4.48 14.52 -3.48
N ALA A 35 -3.58 14.24 -2.54
CA ALA A 35 -2.26 14.87 -2.54
C ALA A 35 -1.36 14.31 -3.64
N ASP A 36 -1.49 13.01 -3.97
CA ASP A 36 -0.81 12.40 -5.12
C ASP A 36 -1.24 13.08 -6.42
N ARG A 37 -2.56 13.26 -6.60
CA ARG A 37 -3.15 13.88 -7.81
C ARG A 37 -2.70 15.32 -8.03
N ARG A 38 -2.24 16.00 -6.98
CA ARG A 38 -1.71 17.37 -7.04
C ARG A 38 -0.19 17.43 -7.27
N GLN A 39 0.50 16.30 -7.31
CA GLN A 39 1.94 16.30 -7.56
C GLN A 39 2.25 16.72 -9.01
N PRO A 40 3.33 17.50 -9.23
CA PRO A 40 3.82 17.76 -10.57
C PRO A 40 4.14 16.45 -11.31
N GLY A 41 3.73 16.34 -12.58
CA GLY A 41 3.97 15.15 -13.39
C GLY A 41 3.03 13.96 -13.11
N PHE A 42 2.00 14.13 -12.27
CA PHE A 42 1.05 13.05 -11.98
C PHE A 42 0.32 12.54 -13.23
N ASP A 43 -0.07 13.43 -14.14
CA ASP A 43 -0.77 13.05 -15.37
C ASP A 43 0.15 12.26 -16.32
N GLU A 44 1.41 12.67 -16.46
CA GLU A 44 2.43 11.94 -17.22
C GLU A 44 2.67 10.56 -16.63
N LEU A 45 2.78 10.47 -15.30
CA LEU A 45 2.89 9.20 -14.57
C LEU A 45 1.68 8.31 -14.83
N GLN A 46 0.45 8.84 -14.77
CA GLN A 46 -0.76 8.05 -15.08
C GLN A 46 -0.75 7.54 -16.51
N LYS A 47 -0.34 8.37 -17.49
CA LYS A 47 -0.22 7.95 -18.90
C LYS A 47 0.80 6.84 -19.06
N GLU A 48 1.98 6.97 -18.47
CA GLU A 48 3.03 5.95 -18.53
C GLU A 48 2.57 4.63 -17.92
N LEU A 49 1.94 4.68 -16.74
CA LEU A 49 1.38 3.51 -16.09
C LEU A 49 0.25 2.90 -16.93
N ALA A 50 -0.63 3.70 -17.53
CA ALA A 50 -1.71 3.22 -18.38
C ALA A 50 -1.20 2.44 -19.61
N VAL A 51 -0.13 2.90 -20.25
CA VAL A 51 0.51 2.20 -21.38
C VAL A 51 1.09 0.86 -20.95
N LYS A 52 1.66 0.79 -19.74
CA LYS A 52 2.28 -0.44 -19.20
C LYS A 52 1.27 -1.40 -18.56
N ARG A 53 0.05 -0.93 -18.26
CA ARG A 53 -0.97 -1.72 -17.56
C ARG A 53 -1.50 -2.84 -18.43
N ARG A 54 -1.37 -4.06 -17.92
CA ARG A 54 -2.05 -5.24 -18.44
C ARG A 54 -3.30 -5.46 -17.60
N ILE A 55 -4.40 -5.89 -18.22
CA ILE A 55 -5.57 -6.34 -17.48
C ILE A 55 -5.18 -7.67 -16.80
N PRO A 56 -5.18 -7.74 -15.46
CA PRO A 56 -4.85 -8.99 -14.77
C PRO A 56 -5.91 -10.07 -15.03
N SER A 57 -5.55 -11.34 -14.87
CA SER A 57 -6.53 -12.42 -14.87
C SER A 57 -7.47 -12.29 -13.67
N VAL A 58 -8.68 -12.85 -13.77
CA VAL A 58 -9.62 -12.90 -12.65
C VAL A 58 -8.99 -13.61 -11.45
N GLU A 59 -8.24 -14.69 -11.70
CA GLU A 59 -7.49 -15.40 -10.67
C GLU A 59 -6.49 -14.50 -9.94
N ALA A 60 -5.71 -13.69 -10.66
CA ALA A 60 -4.77 -12.76 -10.05
C ALA A 60 -5.48 -11.68 -9.21
N MET A 61 -6.62 -11.18 -9.68
CA MET A 61 -7.44 -10.22 -8.94
C MET A 61 -8.02 -10.85 -7.65
N VAL A 62 -8.59 -12.05 -7.74
CA VAL A 62 -9.12 -12.79 -6.58
C VAL A 62 -8.00 -13.08 -5.57
N GLY A 63 -6.83 -13.53 -6.04
CA GLY A 63 -5.66 -13.76 -5.20
C GLY A 63 -5.22 -12.50 -4.45
N THR A 64 -5.22 -11.36 -5.12
CA THR A 64 -4.90 -10.06 -4.51
C THR A 64 -5.85 -9.72 -3.36
N TYR A 65 -7.16 -9.85 -3.57
CA TYR A 65 -8.14 -9.57 -2.51
C TYR A 65 -8.11 -10.58 -1.36
N ASN A 66 -7.81 -11.85 -1.65
CA ASN A 66 -7.60 -12.86 -0.60
C ASN A 66 -6.42 -12.50 0.29
N ILE A 67 -5.31 -11.98 -0.27
CA ILE A 67 -4.16 -11.50 0.50
C ILE A 67 -4.57 -10.31 1.38
N PHE A 68 -5.31 -9.34 0.84
CA PHE A 68 -5.78 -8.18 1.62
C PHE A 68 -6.75 -8.56 2.74
N SER A 69 -7.59 -9.58 2.50
CA SER A 69 -8.53 -10.09 3.49
C SER A 69 -7.83 -10.86 4.61
N ALA A 70 -6.86 -11.71 4.27
CA ALA A 70 -6.08 -12.47 5.24
C ALA A 70 -5.20 -11.55 6.11
N GLY A 71 -4.68 -10.47 5.53
CA GLY A 71 -3.76 -9.57 6.20
C GLY A 71 -2.45 -10.28 6.59
N LEU A 72 -1.77 -9.74 7.59
CA LEU A 72 -0.48 -10.29 8.09
C LEU A 72 -0.62 -10.94 9.47
N SER A 73 -1.83 -11.02 10.03
CA SER A 73 -2.09 -11.48 11.41
C SER A 73 -1.59 -12.90 11.68
N THR A 74 -1.61 -13.77 10.67
CA THR A 74 -1.19 -15.18 10.76
C THR A 74 0.30 -15.41 10.49
N LEU A 75 1.02 -14.41 9.97
CA LEU A 75 2.46 -14.53 9.70
C LEU A 75 3.26 -14.35 10.99
N PRO A 76 4.37 -15.08 11.21
CA PRO A 76 5.20 -14.95 12.41
C PRO A 76 6.12 -13.71 12.34
N LEU A 77 5.53 -12.51 12.35
CA LEU A 77 6.24 -11.24 12.20
C LEU A 77 7.28 -10.99 13.30
N GLU A 78 7.08 -11.59 14.47
CA GLU A 78 8.00 -11.60 15.60
C GLU A 78 9.36 -12.27 15.27
N ASN A 79 9.41 -13.14 14.26
CA ASN A 79 10.62 -13.82 13.82
C ASN A 79 11.46 -13.00 12.83
N VAL A 80 11.01 -11.82 12.42
CA VAL A 80 11.77 -10.95 11.51
C VAL A 80 12.97 -10.38 12.25
N ALA A 81 14.15 -10.94 11.94
CA ALA A 81 15.37 -10.64 12.67
C ALA A 81 16.02 -9.31 12.24
N CYS A 82 15.86 -8.86 10.99
CA CYS A 82 16.48 -7.63 10.50
C CYS A 82 15.71 -6.36 10.88
N PRO A 83 16.36 -5.18 10.88
CA PRO A 83 15.68 -3.90 11.03
C PRO A 83 14.70 -3.65 9.87
N VAL A 84 13.50 -3.18 10.17
CA VAL A 84 12.43 -2.95 9.20
C VAL A 84 11.98 -1.48 9.21
N LEU A 85 11.98 -0.88 8.02
CA LEU A 85 11.33 0.39 7.76
C LEU A 85 9.99 0.15 7.06
N VAL A 86 8.92 0.68 7.62
CA VAL A 86 7.62 0.79 6.95
C VAL A 86 7.39 2.26 6.63
N ALA A 87 7.59 2.67 5.38
CA ALA A 87 7.19 4.00 4.90
C ALA A 87 5.80 3.90 4.26
N HIS A 88 4.82 4.64 4.77
CA HIS A 88 3.42 4.40 4.43
C HIS A 88 2.63 5.70 4.25
N GLY A 89 1.86 5.82 3.17
CA GLY A 89 1.06 7.01 2.89
C GLY A 89 -0.15 7.14 3.82
N THR A 90 -0.38 8.33 4.38
CA THR A 90 -1.54 8.54 5.28
C THR A 90 -2.88 8.57 4.55
N GLY A 91 -2.85 8.75 3.23
CA GLY A 91 -4.02 8.70 2.34
C GLY A 91 -4.15 7.39 1.56
N ASP A 92 -3.49 6.32 1.98
CA ASP A 92 -3.58 5.01 1.33
C ASP A 92 -5.01 4.43 1.43
N GLY A 93 -5.70 4.40 0.28
CA GLY A 93 -7.04 3.86 0.17
C GLY A 93 -7.10 2.35 -0.02
N VAL A 94 -5.98 1.69 -0.32
CA VAL A 94 -5.86 0.24 -0.52
C VAL A 94 -5.61 -0.47 0.81
N SER A 95 -4.59 -0.02 1.54
CA SER A 95 -4.21 -0.56 2.85
C SER A 95 -4.10 0.58 3.86
N PRO A 96 -5.10 0.83 4.72
CA PRO A 96 -5.06 1.94 5.67
C PRO A 96 -3.85 1.91 6.61
N LEU A 97 -3.38 3.11 7.03
CA LEU A 97 -2.22 3.29 7.91
C LEU A 97 -2.26 2.45 9.19
N ASP A 98 -3.44 2.23 9.77
CA ASP A 98 -3.61 1.40 10.97
C ASP A 98 -3.08 -0.03 10.78
N ARG A 99 -3.17 -0.57 9.56
CA ARG A 99 -2.60 -1.89 9.23
C ARG A 99 -1.08 -1.89 9.29
N ALA A 100 -0.46 -0.82 8.80
CA ALA A 100 0.99 -0.64 8.91
C ALA A 100 1.40 -0.48 10.39
N ALA A 101 0.60 0.24 11.18
CA ALA A 101 0.81 0.41 12.62
C ALA A 101 0.71 -0.93 13.39
N GLU A 102 -0.28 -1.77 13.07
CA GLU A 102 -0.39 -3.12 13.63
C GLU A 102 0.79 -4.01 13.24
N THR A 103 1.28 -3.89 12.01
CA THR A 103 2.44 -4.64 11.51
C THR A 103 3.71 -4.32 12.30
N VAL A 104 4.02 -3.03 12.49
CA VAL A 104 5.24 -2.63 13.22
C VAL A 104 5.19 -2.97 14.71
N LYS A 105 4.01 -3.06 15.32
CA LYS A 105 3.87 -3.52 16.72
C LYS A 105 4.36 -4.96 16.93
N ARG A 106 4.38 -5.77 15.87
CA ARG A 106 4.75 -7.19 15.95
C ARG A 106 6.20 -7.46 15.54
N ILE A 107 6.81 -6.57 14.76
CA ILE A 107 8.20 -6.73 14.32
C ILE A 107 9.13 -6.08 15.34
N PRO A 108 10.04 -6.84 15.99
CA PRO A 108 10.83 -6.36 17.14
C PRO A 108 11.68 -5.12 16.84
N ARG A 109 12.27 -5.06 15.63
CA ARG A 109 13.16 -3.97 15.20
C ARG A 109 12.54 -3.21 14.04
N SER A 110 11.38 -2.59 14.26
CA SER A 110 10.71 -1.86 13.19
C SER A 110 10.39 -0.41 13.53
N ARG A 111 10.27 0.41 12.48
CA ARG A 111 9.72 1.77 12.58
C ARG A 111 8.69 2.01 11.48
N LEU A 112 7.62 2.70 11.83
CA LEU A 112 6.66 3.26 10.89
C LEU A 112 6.98 4.74 10.66
N VAL A 113 7.13 5.13 9.40
CA VAL A 113 7.26 6.53 8.99
C VAL A 113 6.09 6.88 8.08
N PRO A 114 5.09 7.62 8.58
CA PRO A 114 4.00 8.11 7.76
C PRO A 114 4.49 9.13 6.72
N VAL A 115 4.06 8.99 5.46
CA VAL A 115 4.26 9.97 4.40
C VAL A 115 2.98 10.77 4.28
N ASP A 116 2.98 11.95 4.90
CA ASP A 116 1.77 12.76 5.03
C ASP A 116 1.16 13.11 3.66
N GLY A 117 -0.14 12.85 3.55
CA GLY A 117 -0.97 13.03 2.38
C GLY A 117 -0.82 11.97 1.29
N ALA A 118 0.26 11.18 1.27
CA ALA A 118 0.52 10.25 0.16
C ALA A 118 -0.45 9.06 0.13
N GLY A 119 -0.73 8.53 -1.06
CA GLY A 119 -1.49 7.30 -1.25
C GLY A 119 -0.66 6.03 -1.11
N HIS A 120 -1.05 4.98 -1.81
CA HIS A 120 -0.52 3.62 -1.68
C HIS A 120 0.93 3.46 -2.15
N VAL A 121 1.36 4.29 -3.10
CA VAL A 121 2.68 4.21 -3.75
C VAL A 121 3.48 5.51 -3.57
N PRO A 122 3.79 5.90 -2.33
CA PRO A 122 4.38 7.20 -2.01
C PRO A 122 5.72 7.45 -2.71
N PHE A 123 6.44 6.39 -3.09
CA PHE A 123 7.71 6.50 -3.80
C PHE A 123 7.59 6.96 -5.26
N LEU A 124 6.38 6.91 -5.86
CA LEU A 124 6.14 7.44 -7.20
C LEU A 124 5.72 8.92 -7.18
N THR A 125 4.98 9.34 -6.15
CA THR A 125 4.39 10.68 -6.06
C THR A 125 5.16 11.61 -5.14
N PHE A 126 5.80 11.08 -4.10
CA PHE A 126 6.66 11.82 -3.16
C PHE A 126 8.08 11.23 -3.12
N PRO A 127 8.78 11.11 -4.27
CA PRO A 127 10.06 10.41 -4.36
C PRO A 127 11.13 11.00 -3.45
N GLU A 128 11.19 12.33 -3.31
CA GLU A 128 12.20 12.97 -2.45
C GLU A 128 11.96 12.71 -0.96
N LYS A 129 10.71 12.75 -0.49
CA LYS A 129 10.38 12.35 0.88
C LYS A 129 10.78 10.89 1.13
N CYS A 130 10.43 9.98 0.22
CA CYS A 130 10.82 8.58 0.34
C CYS A 130 12.34 8.39 0.34
N ARG A 131 13.07 9.16 -0.48
CA ARG A 131 14.54 9.14 -0.52
C ARG A 131 15.15 9.56 0.81
N GLU A 132 14.64 10.63 1.42
CA GLU A 132 15.08 11.12 2.73
C GLU A 132 14.84 10.07 3.82
N ILE A 133 13.64 9.49 3.86
CA ILE A 133 13.28 8.44 4.82
C ILE A 133 14.21 7.22 4.69
N LEU A 134 14.50 6.81 3.46
CA LEU A 134 15.41 5.68 3.18
C LEU A 134 16.85 6.00 3.58
N ARG A 135 17.34 7.21 3.28
CA ARG A 135 18.70 7.65 3.66
C ARG A 135 18.86 7.70 5.17
N ASP A 136 17.90 8.29 5.86
CA ASP A 136 17.91 8.35 7.34
C ASP A 136 17.94 6.94 7.95
N PHE A 137 17.10 6.04 7.45
CA PHE A 137 17.09 4.64 7.91
C PHE A 137 18.45 3.94 7.66
N TRP A 138 19.06 4.14 6.49
CA TRP A 138 20.32 3.51 6.13
C TRP A 138 21.54 4.03 6.92
N SER A 139 21.53 5.33 7.20
CA SER A 139 22.62 6.00 7.91
C SER A 139 22.56 5.81 9.44
N ASN A 140 21.42 5.41 10.00
CA ASN A 140 21.27 5.24 11.43
C ASN A 140 21.86 3.89 11.92
N PRO A 141 22.89 3.89 12.80
CA PRO A 141 23.48 2.67 13.33
C PRO A 141 22.50 1.79 14.10
N ALA A 142 21.46 2.37 14.72
CA ALA A 142 20.41 1.61 15.42
C ALA A 142 19.48 0.83 14.46
N SER A 143 19.59 1.07 13.15
CA SER A 143 18.87 0.39 12.08
C SER A 143 19.73 -0.67 11.35
N ARG A 144 20.88 -1.07 11.92
CA ARG A 144 21.77 -2.13 11.42
C ARG A 144 21.70 -3.41 12.27
#